data_AF-A0A238WXX1-F1
#
_entry.id   AF-A0A238WXX1-F1
#
_cell.length_a   1.000
_cell.length_b   1.000
_cell.length_c   1.000
_cell.angle_alpha   90.00
_cell.angle_beta   90.00
_cell.angle_gamma   90.00
#
_symmetry.space_group_name_H-M   'P 1'
#
loop_
_entity.id
_entity.type
_entity.pdbx_description
1 polymer ?
#
loop_
_entity_poly.entity_id
_entity_poly.type
_entity_poly.pdbx_seq_one_letter_code
_entity_poly.pdbx_strand_id
1 'polypeptide(L)'
;MPSPHHAPEPTIPQVLTRSMGWGDLVAQLQAAGWSPLDPPFEPGPVEWRRNGDTLWILRDLATRNLVLRHGQGAFIPAGLPIMRPEEIARLARSADAWDRLAALQGAEGADPRILAACTLALVADPEPAIAEQALALLERLGAGLLPKDSAAALFQIPGWRREKLQMMRWWMRDRPADPTRIEGALARALTDPDWEIAVTAMLAAGTLGLGGLARPVARIRLPETKAEGVTQDEARMILALRDAVLIRLGGSAGKALPPGVEAVLYGDPDGLPPGLRDTAAALSQPLPVGTPPEPAPGITIGPAGPALADGTLLTWVPPGTYRLGTPLAPRGTVPNPPHRLTLDRGFYIDSVPRPPLSLAAAQAEARRRGGSLPTPDRWEMAARGADGRRYPWGMNAGTPTDLSPLGLAGLTRGPGEWLDPGPDALPLIAGGAASPVPANRLPSLASKSRSHRVIFVI
;
A
#
# COMPACT_ATOMS: atom_id res chain seq x y z
N MET A 1 58.84 6.07 -44.18
CA MET A 1 58.00 6.98 -43.36
C MET A 1 56.92 6.13 -42.70
N PRO A 2 56.88 6.01 -41.38
CA PRO A 2 55.85 5.23 -40.71
C PRO A 2 54.54 6.03 -40.70
N SER A 3 53.44 5.38 -41.09
CA SER A 3 52.09 5.95 -41.03
C SER A 3 51.76 6.44 -39.62
N PRO A 4 51.09 7.60 -39.46
CA PRO A 4 50.68 8.07 -38.15
C PRO A 4 49.67 7.07 -37.59
N HIS A 5 50.04 6.40 -36.50
CA HIS A 5 49.07 5.72 -35.65
C HIS A 5 48.08 6.77 -35.16
N HIS A 6 46.90 6.83 -35.77
CA HIS A 6 45.75 7.48 -35.14
C HIS A 6 45.49 6.71 -33.85
N ALA A 7 45.77 7.35 -32.71
CA ALA A 7 45.28 6.89 -31.43
C ALA A 7 43.76 6.73 -31.55
N PRO A 8 43.17 5.61 -31.13
CA PRO A 8 41.71 5.46 -31.15
C PRO A 8 41.11 6.63 -30.36
N GLU A 9 40.18 7.37 -30.98
CA GLU A 9 39.38 8.35 -30.25
C GLU A 9 38.77 7.66 -29.03
N PRO A 10 38.92 8.21 -27.81
CA PRO A 10 38.32 7.59 -26.64
C PRO A 10 36.80 7.57 -26.80
N THR A 11 36.25 6.35 -26.95
CA THR A 11 34.82 6.09 -27.23
C THR A 11 33.88 6.42 -26.06
N ILE A 12 34.44 6.70 -24.88
CA ILE A 12 33.69 7.06 -23.67
C ILE A 12 34.38 8.30 -23.07
N PRO A 13 33.64 9.36 -22.66
CA PRO A 13 34.25 10.55 -22.08
C PRO A 13 35.12 10.17 -20.87
N GLN A 14 36.44 10.41 -20.96
CA GLN A 14 37.41 10.07 -19.91
C GLN A 14 37.23 10.88 -18.60
N VAL A 15 36.21 11.73 -18.51
CA VAL A 15 36.06 12.65 -17.38
C VAL A 15 34.60 12.69 -16.94
N LEU A 16 34.19 11.65 -16.20
CA LEU A 16 33.09 11.75 -15.24
C LEU A 16 33.69 12.21 -13.91
N THR A 17 33.49 13.48 -13.55
CA THR A 17 33.99 14.03 -12.29
C THR A 17 33.07 13.66 -11.13
N ARG A 18 33.65 13.51 -9.93
CA ARG A 18 33.03 13.02 -8.67
C ARG A 18 31.79 13.79 -8.17
N SER A 19 31.42 14.89 -8.81
CA SER A 19 30.40 15.83 -8.34
C SER A 19 29.20 15.98 -9.30
N MET A 20 29.15 15.18 -10.37
CA MET A 20 28.19 15.35 -11.44
C MET A 20 26.84 14.71 -11.09
N GLY A 21 25.76 15.51 -11.12
CA GLY A 21 24.40 15.00 -10.92
C GLY A 21 23.89 14.23 -12.14
N TRP A 22 22.78 13.49 -11.99
CA TRP A 22 22.17 12.77 -13.12
C TRP A 22 21.83 13.68 -14.30
N GLY A 23 21.31 14.89 -14.02
CA GLY A 23 21.03 15.88 -15.06
C GLY A 23 22.28 16.34 -15.82
N ASP A 24 23.40 16.52 -15.12
CA ASP A 24 24.66 16.92 -15.72
C ASP A 24 25.26 15.80 -16.59
N LEU A 25 25.14 14.54 -16.15
CA LEU A 25 25.54 13.35 -16.92
C LEU A 25 24.73 13.23 -18.21
N VAL A 26 23.40 13.37 -18.11
CA VAL A 26 22.49 13.37 -19.27
C VAL A 26 22.89 14.47 -20.26
N ALA A 27 23.12 15.69 -19.77
CA ALA A 27 23.54 16.81 -20.60
C ALA A 27 24.90 16.56 -21.28
N GLN A 28 25.85 15.94 -20.57
CA GLN A 28 27.17 15.64 -21.13
C GLN A 28 27.11 14.54 -22.20
N LEU A 29 26.29 13.50 -22.00
CA LEU A 29 26.07 12.45 -22.99
C LEU A 29 25.41 13.00 -24.26
N GLN A 30 24.39 13.84 -24.11
CA GLN A 30 23.75 14.54 -25.23
C GLN A 30 24.73 15.45 -25.97
N ALA A 31 25.55 16.23 -25.26
CA ALA A 31 26.59 17.06 -25.86
C ALA A 31 27.66 16.23 -26.60
N ALA A 32 27.90 14.99 -26.17
CA ALA A 32 28.80 14.04 -26.83
C ALA A 32 28.13 13.25 -27.98
N GLY A 33 26.90 13.61 -28.37
CA GLY A 33 26.17 13.02 -29.49
C GLY A 33 25.43 11.72 -29.18
N TRP A 34 25.29 11.35 -27.90
CA TRP A 34 24.50 10.20 -27.48
C TRP A 34 23.03 10.57 -27.33
N SER A 35 22.15 9.73 -27.85
CA SER A 35 20.69 9.93 -27.77
C SER A 35 20.05 8.76 -27.01
N PRO A 36 19.17 9.01 -26.02
CA PRO A 36 18.42 7.94 -25.38
C PRO A 36 17.39 7.37 -26.36
N LEU A 37 17.18 6.06 -26.33
CA LEU A 37 16.14 5.41 -27.14
C LEU A 37 14.77 5.55 -26.44
N ASP A 38 13.99 6.55 -26.85
CA ASP A 38 12.59 6.80 -26.41
C ASP A 38 12.40 7.13 -24.91
N PRO A 39 11.29 7.79 -24.50
CA PRO A 39 11.28 8.58 -23.26
C PRO A 39 11.54 7.72 -22.03
N PRO A 40 12.26 8.25 -21.02
CA PRO A 40 12.65 7.49 -19.85
C PRO A 40 11.40 6.99 -19.14
N PHE A 41 11.12 5.70 -19.27
CA PHE A 41 10.28 5.02 -18.30
C PHE A 41 11.13 4.94 -17.02
N GLU A 42 10.90 5.89 -16.11
CA GLU A 42 11.39 5.77 -14.74
C GLU A 42 10.77 4.50 -14.12
N PRO A 43 11.58 3.54 -13.61
CA PRO A 43 12.99 3.29 -13.90
C PRO A 43 13.27 1.91 -14.53
N GLY A 44 13.92 1.93 -15.69
CA GLY A 44 14.60 0.80 -16.32
C GLY A 44 15.98 1.18 -16.85
N PRO A 45 16.77 0.23 -17.37
CA PRO A 45 18.06 0.53 -18.01
C PRO A 45 17.85 1.48 -19.19
N VAL A 46 18.57 2.60 -19.20
CA VAL A 46 18.47 3.57 -20.31
C VAL A 46 19.49 3.18 -21.37
N GLU A 47 18.99 2.81 -22.55
CA GLU A 47 19.82 2.58 -23.73
C GLU A 47 20.14 3.92 -24.41
N TRP A 48 21.42 4.20 -24.60
CA TRP A 48 21.94 5.36 -25.31
C TRP A 48 22.61 4.90 -26.60
N ARG A 49 22.36 5.59 -27.71
CA ARG A 49 22.99 5.27 -29.00
C ARG A 49 23.78 6.43 -29.59
N ARG A 50 24.89 6.11 -30.24
CA ARG A 50 25.68 7.04 -31.05
C ARG A 50 26.38 6.28 -32.17
N ASN A 51 26.16 6.65 -33.43
CA ASN A 51 26.87 6.09 -34.60
C ASN A 51 26.91 4.54 -34.70
N GLY A 52 25.85 3.87 -34.24
CA GLY A 52 25.77 2.40 -34.22
C GLY A 52 26.29 1.74 -32.95
N ASP A 53 26.94 2.50 -32.05
CA ASP A 53 27.31 2.05 -30.72
C ASP A 53 26.14 2.16 -29.75
N THR A 54 26.09 1.21 -28.82
CA THR A 54 25.11 1.17 -27.73
C THR A 54 25.81 1.24 -26.38
N LEU A 55 25.37 2.19 -25.56
CA LEU A 55 25.74 2.37 -24.18
C LEU A 55 24.52 2.12 -23.30
N TRP A 56 24.60 1.13 -22.42
CA TRP A 56 23.58 0.91 -21.41
C TRP A 56 24.01 1.57 -20.12
N ILE A 57 23.12 2.39 -19.57
CA ILE A 57 23.27 2.91 -18.22
C ILE A 57 22.37 2.10 -17.31
N LEU A 58 23.00 1.18 -16.58
CA LEU A 58 22.35 0.35 -15.57
C LEU A 58 22.58 0.99 -14.22
N ARG A 59 21.48 1.29 -13.51
CA ARG A 59 21.56 1.65 -12.10
C ARG A 59 21.64 0.35 -11.30
N ASP A 60 22.84 -0.04 -10.88
CA ASP A 60 23.00 -1.17 -9.97
C ASP A 60 22.66 -0.69 -8.55
N LEU A 61 21.44 -1.02 -8.17
CA LEU A 61 20.81 -0.67 -6.92
C LEU A 61 21.43 -1.42 -5.72
N ALA A 62 22.15 -2.53 -5.94
CA ALA A 62 22.83 -3.27 -4.86
C ALA A 62 24.19 -2.67 -4.48
N THR A 63 24.88 -2.00 -5.41
CA THR A 63 26.27 -1.52 -5.19
C THR A 63 26.45 -0.01 -5.24
N ARG A 64 25.36 0.75 -5.49
CA ARG A 64 25.37 2.21 -5.74
C ARG A 64 26.16 2.61 -7.00
N ASN A 65 26.30 1.71 -7.98
CA ASN A 65 27.08 2.01 -9.18
C ASN A 65 26.21 2.31 -10.41
N LEU A 66 26.57 3.34 -11.18
CA LEU A 66 26.21 3.43 -12.59
C LEU A 66 27.10 2.45 -13.34
N VAL A 67 26.54 1.31 -13.74
CA VAL A 67 27.23 0.36 -14.61
C VAL A 67 27.02 0.85 -16.04
N LEU A 68 28.12 1.33 -16.62
CA LEU A 68 28.18 1.66 -18.04
C LEU A 68 28.59 0.40 -18.78
N ARG A 69 27.68 -0.12 -19.61
CA ARG A 69 27.97 -1.28 -20.46
C ARG A 69 28.04 -0.84 -21.91
N HIS A 70 29.21 -1.02 -22.52
CA HIS A 70 29.48 -0.71 -23.91
C HIS A 70 29.79 -2.02 -24.65
N GLY A 71 28.88 -2.48 -25.51
CA GLY A 71 28.96 -3.81 -26.12
C GLY A 71 28.94 -4.95 -25.09
N GLN A 72 29.91 -5.88 -25.17
CA GLN A 72 30.05 -7.03 -24.26
C GLN A 72 30.85 -6.72 -22.97
N GLY A 73 31.48 -5.54 -22.86
CA GLY A 73 32.27 -5.14 -21.69
C GLY A 73 31.44 -4.34 -20.68
N ALA A 74 31.59 -4.66 -19.39
CA ALA A 74 31.08 -3.85 -18.27
C ALA A 74 32.25 -3.08 -17.63
N PHE A 75 32.07 -1.78 -17.41
CA PHE A 75 33.05 -0.94 -16.71
C PHE A 75 32.41 -0.30 -15.48
N ILE A 76 33.12 -0.33 -14.35
CA ILE A 76 32.74 0.36 -13.11
C ILE A 76 33.76 1.47 -12.88
N PRO A 77 33.42 2.75 -13.13
CA PRO A 77 34.33 3.86 -12.87
C PRO A 77 34.64 3.98 -11.37
N ALA A 78 35.92 4.14 -11.03
CA ALA A 78 36.36 4.41 -9.67
C ALA A 78 36.02 5.87 -9.26
N GLY A 79 34.77 6.13 -8.85
CA GLY A 79 34.37 7.41 -8.25
C GLY A 79 32.94 7.86 -8.51
N LEU A 80 31.94 7.11 -8.00
CA LEU A 80 30.52 7.36 -8.25
C LEU A 80 29.85 8.30 -7.21
N PRO A 81 28.81 9.06 -7.62
CA PRO A 81 28.24 10.18 -6.85
C PRO A 81 27.40 9.75 -5.64
N ILE A 82 27.42 10.59 -4.59
CA ILE A 82 26.63 10.44 -3.36
C ILE A 82 25.30 11.19 -3.53
N MET A 83 24.18 10.51 -3.34
CA MET A 83 22.83 11.13 -3.36
C MET A 83 22.70 12.13 -2.20
N ARG A 84 22.25 13.36 -2.49
CA ARG A 84 22.11 14.38 -1.44
C ARG A 84 20.93 14.04 -0.52
N PRO A 85 20.97 14.41 0.77
CA PRO A 85 19.90 14.12 1.73
C PRO A 85 18.50 14.55 1.30
N GLU A 86 18.38 15.71 0.65
CA GLU A 86 17.11 16.25 0.19
C GLU A 86 16.50 15.39 -0.93
N GLU A 87 17.37 14.79 -1.73
CA GLU A 87 17.00 13.90 -2.83
C GLU A 87 16.56 12.53 -2.32
N ILE A 88 17.27 11.97 -1.33
CA ILE A 88 16.85 10.73 -0.63
C ILE A 88 15.46 10.94 -0.02
N ALA A 89 15.24 12.05 0.68
CA ALA A 89 13.96 12.35 1.32
C ALA A 89 12.82 12.54 0.31
N ARG A 90 13.12 13.14 -0.86
CA ARG A 90 12.14 13.29 -1.95
C ARG A 90 11.75 11.93 -2.51
N LEU A 91 12.72 11.06 -2.78
CA LEU A 91 12.51 9.73 -3.35
C LEU A 91 11.79 8.79 -2.38
N ALA A 92 12.06 8.89 -1.07
CA ALA A 92 11.36 8.11 -0.03
C ALA A 92 9.85 8.42 0.02
N ARG A 93 9.44 9.58 -0.50
CA ARG A 93 8.03 10.01 -0.58
C ARG A 93 7.42 9.81 -1.97
N SER A 94 8.16 9.23 -2.91
CA SER A 94 7.66 9.01 -4.26
C SER A 94 6.53 8.01 -4.26
N ALA A 95 5.56 8.21 -5.17
CA ALA A 95 4.52 7.21 -5.42
C ALA A 95 5.09 5.96 -6.12
N ASP A 96 6.25 6.09 -6.75
CA ASP A 96 6.96 5.02 -7.41
C ASP A 96 7.79 4.18 -6.41
N ALA A 97 7.63 2.86 -6.46
CA ALA A 97 8.30 1.93 -5.54
C ALA A 97 9.82 1.90 -5.72
N TRP A 98 10.30 2.15 -6.94
CA TRP A 98 11.73 2.12 -7.22
C TRP A 98 12.43 3.38 -6.77
N ASP A 99 11.77 4.53 -6.83
CA ASP A 99 12.24 5.74 -6.17
C ASP A 99 12.35 5.50 -4.66
N ARG A 100 11.35 4.87 -4.04
CA ARG A 100 11.39 4.54 -2.61
C ARG A 100 12.48 3.53 -2.26
N LEU A 101 12.72 2.52 -3.10
CA LEU A 101 13.85 1.60 -2.96
C LEU A 101 15.20 2.31 -3.13
N ALA A 102 15.31 3.22 -4.11
CA ALA A 102 16.49 4.04 -4.32
C ALA A 102 16.74 4.98 -3.14
N ALA A 103 15.67 5.46 -2.49
CA ALA A 103 15.76 6.22 -1.25
C ALA A 103 16.26 5.34 -0.09
N LEU A 104 15.80 4.10 0.01
CA LEU A 104 16.29 3.17 1.04
C LEU A 104 17.79 2.93 0.91
N GLN A 105 18.24 2.68 -0.31
CA GLN A 105 19.65 2.42 -0.64
C GLN A 105 20.53 3.67 -0.55
N GLY A 106 19.96 4.84 -0.86
CA GLY A 106 20.60 6.13 -0.63
C GLY A 106 20.75 6.42 0.87
N ALA A 107 19.73 6.07 1.66
CA ALA A 107 19.73 6.25 3.11
C ALA A 107 20.83 5.42 3.79
N GLU A 108 21.09 4.18 3.35
CA GLU A 108 22.19 3.33 3.88
C GLU A 108 23.58 3.99 3.84
N GLY A 109 23.76 5.04 3.03
CA GLY A 109 25.03 5.74 2.84
C GLY A 109 25.07 7.15 3.40
N ALA A 110 23.94 7.61 3.92
CA ALA A 110 23.76 8.97 4.40
C ALA A 110 24.16 9.11 5.87
N ASP A 111 24.16 10.35 6.34
CA ASP A 111 24.25 10.64 7.77
C ASP A 111 23.22 9.81 8.57
N PRO A 112 23.60 9.24 9.73
CA PRO A 112 22.73 8.37 10.52
C PRO A 112 21.34 8.93 10.86
N ARG A 113 21.15 10.25 10.91
CA ARG A 113 19.85 10.88 11.17
C ARG A 113 18.96 10.91 9.94
N ILE A 114 19.56 11.16 8.77
CA ILE A 114 18.87 11.11 7.47
C ILE A 114 18.50 9.66 7.14
N LEU A 115 19.42 8.75 7.44
CA LEU A 115 19.21 7.33 7.36
C LEU A 115 18.03 6.89 8.24
N ALA A 116 18.03 7.23 9.53
CA ALA A 116 16.90 6.91 10.41
C ALA A 116 15.56 7.47 9.90
N ALA A 117 15.51 8.74 9.49
CA ALA A 117 14.27 9.37 9.01
C ALA A 117 13.73 8.74 7.71
N CYS A 118 14.61 8.42 6.76
CA CYS A 118 14.22 7.84 5.48
C CYS A 118 13.92 6.34 5.61
N THR A 119 14.68 5.61 6.41
CA THR A 119 14.42 4.19 6.69
C THR A 119 13.14 4.02 7.50
N LEU A 120 12.87 4.86 8.49
CA LEU A 120 11.56 4.93 9.16
C LEU A 120 10.44 5.17 8.15
N ALA A 121 10.69 6.06 7.17
CA ALA A 121 9.76 6.32 6.08
C ALA A 121 9.57 5.12 5.12
N LEU A 122 10.32 4.04 5.26
CA LEU A 122 10.27 2.91 4.32
C LEU A 122 9.94 1.59 5.03
N VAL A 123 9.99 1.54 6.37
CA VAL A 123 9.56 0.37 7.18
C VAL A 123 8.09 -0.01 6.94
N ALA A 124 7.27 0.95 6.49
CA ALA A 124 5.86 0.72 6.19
C ALA A 124 5.56 0.85 4.69
N ASP A 125 6.56 0.68 3.81
CA ASP A 125 6.36 0.72 2.36
C ASP A 125 5.27 -0.28 1.94
N PRO A 126 4.35 0.10 1.02
CA PRO A 126 3.36 -0.83 0.49
C PRO A 126 3.97 -2.06 -0.20
N GLU A 127 5.22 -1.95 -0.67
CA GLU A 127 6.00 -3.10 -1.16
C GLU A 127 6.69 -3.83 -0.01
N PRO A 128 6.31 -5.09 0.29
CA PRO A 128 6.86 -5.84 1.43
C PRO A 128 8.39 -5.95 1.43
N ALA A 129 9.00 -6.06 0.24
CA ALA A 129 10.45 -6.16 0.11
C ALA A 129 11.18 -4.87 0.56
N ILE A 130 10.59 -3.71 0.33
CA ILE A 130 11.15 -2.42 0.76
C ILE A 130 10.96 -2.25 2.27
N ALA A 131 9.78 -2.61 2.78
CA ALA A 131 9.48 -2.61 4.21
C ALA A 131 10.42 -3.51 5.02
N GLU A 132 10.65 -4.75 4.57
CA GLU A 132 11.55 -5.70 5.21
C GLU A 132 13.01 -5.22 5.20
N GLN A 133 13.49 -4.69 4.06
CA GLN A 133 14.83 -4.13 3.97
C GLN A 133 15.00 -2.89 4.85
N ALA A 134 13.97 -2.05 4.93
CA ALA A 134 13.97 -0.89 5.80
C ALA A 134 13.97 -1.28 7.27
N LEU A 135 13.21 -2.31 7.66
CA LEU A 135 13.22 -2.83 9.02
C LEU A 135 14.61 -3.42 9.37
N ALA A 136 15.18 -4.25 8.49
CA ALA A 136 16.51 -4.82 8.68
C ALA A 136 17.62 -3.75 8.75
N LEU A 137 17.46 -2.65 8.02
CA LEU A 137 18.35 -1.50 8.09
C LEU A 137 18.18 -0.73 9.41
N LEU A 138 16.94 -0.54 9.86
CA LEU A 138 16.64 0.09 11.14
C LEU A 138 17.22 -0.69 12.33
N GLU A 139 17.11 -2.03 12.28
CA GLU A 139 17.66 -2.94 13.29
C GLU A 139 19.19 -2.91 13.32
N ARG A 140 19.85 -2.89 12.16
CA ARG A 140 21.31 -2.77 12.05
C ARG A 140 21.86 -1.46 12.61
N LEU A 141 21.08 -0.38 12.59
CA LEU A 141 21.49 0.93 13.11
C LEU A 141 21.49 1.01 14.64
N GLY A 142 20.87 0.03 15.30
CA GLY A 142 20.86 -0.08 16.75
C GLY A 142 20.04 1.00 17.47
N ALA A 143 19.70 0.73 18.72
CA ALA A 143 18.83 1.56 19.58
C ALA A 143 19.37 2.97 19.89
N GLY A 144 20.57 3.34 19.43
CA GLY A 144 21.23 4.61 19.74
C GLY A 144 20.89 5.78 18.82
N LEU A 145 20.29 5.53 17.65
CA LEU A 145 20.03 6.56 16.63
C LEU A 145 18.56 6.96 16.48
N LEU A 146 17.65 6.15 16.98
CA LEU A 146 16.23 6.49 17.01
C LEU A 146 15.98 7.39 18.23
N PRO A 147 15.64 8.68 18.07
CA PRO A 147 15.18 9.49 19.19
C PRO A 147 14.05 8.77 19.94
N LYS A 148 13.93 8.98 21.25
CA LYS A 148 12.82 8.46 22.10
C LYS A 148 11.43 8.71 21.50
N ASP A 149 11.31 9.66 20.56
CA ASP A 149 10.09 10.06 19.87
C ASP A 149 10.00 9.63 18.39
N SER A 150 10.78 8.64 17.95
CA SER A 150 10.81 8.21 16.52
C SER A 150 9.44 7.75 16.02
N ALA A 151 8.68 7.03 16.85
CA ALA A 151 7.30 6.66 16.53
C ALA A 151 6.41 7.89 16.37
N ALA A 152 6.63 8.94 17.17
CA ALA A 152 5.87 10.17 17.05
C ALA A 152 6.19 10.91 15.75
N ALA A 153 7.45 10.89 15.29
CA ALA A 153 7.87 11.51 14.03
C ALA A 153 7.15 10.89 12.82
N LEU A 154 6.95 9.57 12.81
CA LEU A 154 6.18 8.87 11.76
C LEU A 154 4.76 9.41 11.61
N PHE A 155 4.10 9.78 12.71
CA PHE A 155 2.73 10.30 12.68
C PHE A 155 2.63 11.74 12.18
N GLN A 156 3.75 12.45 12.02
CA GLN A 156 3.80 13.78 11.40
C GLN A 156 3.91 13.72 9.87
N ILE A 157 4.25 12.56 9.30
CA ILE A 157 4.41 12.42 7.86
C ILE A 157 3.03 12.50 7.18
N PRO A 158 2.80 13.47 6.27
CA PRO A 158 1.56 13.54 5.49
C PRO A 158 1.44 12.36 4.53
N GLY A 159 0.21 11.91 4.25
CA GLY A 159 -0.09 10.87 3.25
C GLY A 159 0.01 9.42 3.75
N TRP A 160 0.50 9.21 4.97
CA TRP A 160 0.79 7.89 5.57
C TRP A 160 -0.41 7.22 6.25
N ARG A 161 -1.57 7.31 5.61
CA ARG A 161 -2.83 6.94 6.24
C ARG A 161 -2.88 5.44 6.58
N ARG A 162 -2.57 4.60 5.59
CA ARG A 162 -2.68 3.13 5.71
C ARG A 162 -1.68 2.61 6.74
N GLU A 163 -0.47 3.14 6.70
CA GLU A 163 0.67 2.77 7.52
C GLU A 163 0.40 3.08 8.99
N LYS A 164 -0.04 4.32 9.28
CA LYS A 164 -0.45 4.74 10.63
C LYS A 164 -1.52 3.81 11.22
N LEU A 165 -2.55 3.48 10.42
CA LEU A 165 -3.62 2.58 10.84
C LEU A 165 -3.10 1.17 11.15
N GLN A 166 -2.29 0.57 10.28
CA GLN A 166 -1.75 -0.77 10.50
C GLN A 166 -0.81 -0.83 11.70
N MET A 167 0.07 0.15 11.87
CA MET A 167 0.96 0.23 13.03
C MET A 167 0.18 0.19 14.35
N MET A 168 -0.86 1.01 14.48
CA MET A 168 -1.68 1.04 15.69
C MET A 168 -2.42 -0.27 15.93
N ARG A 169 -2.92 -0.90 14.87
CA ARG A 169 -3.60 -2.19 14.95
C ARG A 169 -2.66 -3.33 15.34
N TRP A 170 -1.41 -3.32 14.85
CA TRP A 170 -0.39 -4.24 15.34
C TRP A 170 -0.01 -3.99 16.79
N TRP A 171 0.13 -2.73 17.23
CA TRP A 171 0.39 -2.43 18.64
C TRP A 171 -0.72 -2.95 19.57
N MET A 172 -1.99 -2.85 19.15
CA MET A 172 -3.12 -3.42 19.89
C MET A 172 -3.03 -4.96 20.01
N ARG A 173 -2.69 -5.64 18.91
CA ARG A 173 -2.57 -7.10 18.86
C ARG A 173 -1.36 -7.61 19.63
N ASP A 174 -0.18 -7.08 19.32
CA ASP A 174 1.11 -7.64 19.75
C ASP A 174 1.57 -7.11 21.10
N ARG A 175 1.00 -5.98 21.55
CA ARG A 175 1.30 -5.31 22.82
C ARG A 175 2.80 -5.10 23.06
N PRO A 176 3.38 -3.95 22.66
CA PRO A 176 4.80 -3.70 22.84
C PRO A 176 5.22 -3.86 24.30
N ALA A 177 6.44 -4.38 24.52
CA ALA A 177 6.98 -4.60 25.86
C ALA A 177 7.02 -3.33 26.73
N ASP A 178 7.18 -2.17 26.10
CA ASP A 178 7.10 -0.85 26.74
C ASP A 178 6.15 0.06 25.92
N PRO A 179 4.85 0.08 26.26
CA PRO A 179 3.87 0.91 25.56
C PRO A 179 4.11 2.42 25.68
N THR A 180 4.87 2.87 26.69
CA THR A 180 5.11 4.31 26.89
C THR A 180 5.93 4.92 25.76
N ARG A 181 6.73 4.11 25.05
CA ARG A 181 7.52 4.55 23.88
C ARG A 181 6.67 4.99 22.69
N ILE A 182 5.43 4.54 22.61
CA ILE A 182 4.52 4.90 21.51
C ILE A 182 3.45 5.91 21.95
N GLU A 183 3.48 6.37 23.21
CA GLU A 183 2.50 7.33 23.74
C GLU A 183 2.52 8.65 22.96
N GLY A 184 3.70 9.17 22.62
CA GLY A 184 3.84 10.39 21.81
C GLY A 184 3.29 10.23 20.38
N ALA A 185 3.35 9.02 19.81
CA ALA A 185 2.79 8.72 18.50
C ALA A 185 1.25 8.71 18.53
N LEU A 186 0.69 8.04 19.53
CA LEU A 186 -0.75 7.99 19.75
C LEU A 186 -1.31 9.38 20.09
N ALA A 187 -0.62 10.18 20.90
CA ALA A 187 -1.01 11.56 21.21
C ALA A 187 -1.17 12.41 19.94
N ARG A 188 -0.26 12.25 18.95
CA ARG A 188 -0.36 12.94 17.66
C ARG A 188 -1.49 12.39 16.80
N ALA A 189 -1.63 11.06 16.74
CA ALA A 189 -2.69 10.39 16.00
C ALA A 189 -4.10 10.79 16.48
N LEU A 190 -4.29 11.01 17.79
CA LEU A 190 -5.54 11.49 18.37
C LEU A 190 -5.96 12.89 17.88
N THR A 191 -5.01 13.67 17.35
CA THR A 191 -5.26 15.00 16.76
C THR A 191 -5.31 15.00 15.24
N ASP A 192 -5.19 13.83 14.60
CA ASP A 192 -5.22 13.71 13.15
C ASP A 192 -6.60 14.13 12.61
N PRO A 193 -6.67 14.93 11.52
CA PRO A 193 -7.95 15.34 10.93
C PRO A 193 -8.75 14.16 10.37
N ASP A 194 -8.08 13.04 10.04
CA ASP A 194 -8.76 11.79 9.70
C ASP A 194 -9.31 11.11 10.96
N TRP A 195 -10.63 11.14 11.11
CA TRP A 195 -11.30 10.55 12.25
C TRP A 195 -10.97 9.05 12.43
N GLU A 196 -10.70 8.30 11.35
CA GLU A 196 -10.37 6.88 11.45
C GLU A 196 -9.01 6.68 12.14
N ILE A 197 -8.04 7.56 11.86
CA ILE A 197 -6.74 7.56 12.54
C ILE A 197 -6.94 7.91 14.02
N ALA A 198 -7.68 8.98 14.31
CA ALA A 198 -7.93 9.40 15.69
C ALA A 198 -8.68 8.35 16.52
N VAL A 199 -9.72 7.71 15.95
CA VAL A 199 -10.48 6.64 16.62
C VAL A 199 -9.63 5.38 16.79
N THR A 200 -8.82 5.00 15.79
CA THR A 200 -7.89 3.87 15.92
C THR A 200 -6.86 4.13 17.03
N ALA A 201 -6.34 5.35 17.13
CA ALA A 201 -5.41 5.76 18.18
C ALA A 201 -6.04 5.72 19.57
N MET A 202 -7.31 6.12 19.67
CA MET A 202 -8.09 6.01 20.90
C MET A 202 -8.21 4.55 21.35
N LEU A 203 -8.56 3.63 20.45
CA LEU A 203 -8.66 2.21 20.77
C LEU A 203 -7.29 1.65 21.18
N ALA A 204 -6.21 2.06 20.52
CA ALA A 204 -4.85 1.67 20.89
C ALA A 204 -4.47 2.16 22.29
N ALA A 205 -4.74 3.42 22.60
CA ALA A 205 -4.49 3.99 23.93
C ALA A 205 -5.22 3.20 25.04
N GLY A 206 -6.50 2.89 24.83
CA GLY A 206 -7.29 2.08 25.76
C GLY A 206 -6.76 0.66 25.91
N THR A 207 -6.55 -0.04 24.79
CA THR A 207 -6.05 -1.43 24.75
C THR A 207 -4.74 -1.56 25.53
N LEU A 208 -3.83 -0.58 25.36
CA LEU A 208 -2.52 -0.54 25.99
C LEU A 208 -2.50 0.07 27.41
N GLY A 209 -3.61 0.61 27.90
CA GLY A 209 -3.71 1.18 29.25
C GLY A 209 -2.89 2.46 29.46
N LEU A 210 -2.72 3.30 28.43
CA LEU A 210 -1.90 4.50 28.48
C LEU A 210 -2.61 5.67 29.15
N GLY A 211 -2.65 5.67 30.49
CA GLY A 211 -3.41 6.64 31.30
C GLY A 211 -3.10 8.12 31.01
N GLY A 212 -1.86 8.43 30.60
CA GLY A 212 -1.47 9.79 30.19
C GLY A 212 -2.28 10.35 29.01
N LEU A 213 -2.90 9.49 28.20
CA LEU A 213 -3.71 9.86 27.04
C LEU A 213 -5.19 10.08 27.34
N ALA A 214 -5.66 9.95 28.59
CA ALA A 214 -7.08 10.11 28.93
C ALA A 214 -7.65 11.47 28.49
N ARG A 215 -6.91 12.57 28.73
CA ARG A 215 -7.33 13.92 28.34
C ARG A 215 -7.34 14.11 26.81
N PRO A 216 -6.30 13.74 26.06
CA PRO A 216 -6.34 13.71 24.60
C PRO A 216 -7.52 12.90 24.04
N VAL A 217 -7.76 11.68 24.56
CA VAL A 217 -8.87 10.82 24.15
C VAL A 217 -10.23 11.51 24.36
N ALA A 218 -10.43 12.18 25.49
CA ALA A 218 -11.69 12.88 25.76
C ALA A 218 -12.02 14.00 24.75
N ARG A 219 -10.99 14.54 24.07
CA ARG A 219 -11.11 15.69 23.15
C ARG A 219 -11.13 15.30 21.68
N ILE A 220 -11.00 14.01 21.34
CA ILE A 220 -11.01 13.62 19.93
C ILE A 220 -12.31 14.03 19.26
N ARG A 221 -12.19 14.43 17.99
CA ARG A 221 -13.34 14.60 17.11
C ARG A 221 -13.84 13.21 16.69
N LEU A 222 -15.08 12.91 17.02
CA LEU A 222 -15.74 11.69 16.55
C LEU A 222 -16.47 11.97 15.22
N PRO A 223 -16.64 10.96 14.36
CA PRO A 223 -17.46 11.11 13.17
C PRO A 223 -18.93 11.24 13.58
N GLU A 224 -19.65 12.16 12.96
CA GLU A 224 -21.04 12.50 13.30
C GLU A 224 -22.02 12.22 12.16
N THR A 225 -21.53 12.22 10.91
CA THR A 225 -22.41 12.31 9.74
C THR A 225 -22.23 11.16 8.74
N LYS A 226 -23.27 10.95 7.91
CA LYS A 226 -23.17 10.07 6.73
C LYS A 226 -22.09 10.54 5.74
N ALA A 227 -21.78 11.83 5.70
CA ALA A 227 -20.75 12.37 4.81
C ALA A 227 -19.34 11.85 5.17
N GLU A 228 -19.13 11.43 6.41
CA GLU A 228 -17.88 10.83 6.88
C GLU A 228 -17.82 9.32 6.68
N GLY A 229 -18.91 8.72 6.15
CA GLY A 229 -18.97 7.32 5.82
C GLY A 229 -19.47 6.41 6.94
N VAL A 230 -19.96 6.96 8.06
CA VAL A 230 -20.53 6.19 9.18
C VAL A 230 -22.06 6.29 9.23
N THR A 231 -22.70 5.24 9.72
CA THR A 231 -24.13 5.24 10.07
C THR A 231 -24.34 5.86 11.46
N GLN A 232 -25.60 6.14 11.80
CA GLN A 232 -25.93 6.64 13.13
C GLN A 232 -25.62 5.62 14.23
N ASP A 233 -25.83 4.32 13.97
CA ASP A 233 -25.53 3.27 14.94
C ASP A 233 -24.02 3.09 15.14
N GLU A 234 -23.23 3.22 14.07
CA GLU A 234 -21.76 3.22 14.15
C GLU A 234 -21.25 4.44 14.92
N ALA A 235 -21.78 5.64 14.69
CA ALA A 235 -21.39 6.83 15.44
C ALA A 235 -21.69 6.67 16.94
N ARG A 236 -22.85 6.12 17.31
CA ARG A 236 -23.20 5.80 18.71
C ARG A 236 -22.26 4.74 19.29
N MET A 237 -21.90 3.71 18.51
CA MET A 237 -20.95 2.69 18.94
C MET A 237 -19.54 3.27 19.15
N ILE A 238 -19.06 4.14 18.26
CA ILE A 238 -17.75 4.81 18.41
C ILE A 238 -17.74 5.68 19.67
N LEU A 239 -18.83 6.39 19.96
CA LEU A 239 -18.99 7.13 21.20
C LEU A 239 -18.91 6.21 22.43
N ALA A 240 -19.60 5.07 22.41
CA ALA A 240 -19.54 4.08 23.49
C ALA A 240 -18.14 3.48 23.67
N LEU A 241 -17.41 3.25 22.57
CA LEU A 241 -16.00 2.81 22.61
C LEU A 241 -15.10 3.87 23.27
N ARG A 242 -15.31 5.16 22.99
CA ARG A 242 -14.58 6.24 23.66
C ARG A 242 -14.81 6.21 25.17
N ASP A 243 -16.06 6.07 25.59
CA ASP A 243 -16.40 6.01 27.01
C ASP A 243 -15.74 4.79 27.68
N ALA A 244 -15.72 3.63 27.01
CA ALA A 244 -15.04 2.42 27.49
C ALA A 244 -13.52 2.63 27.62
N VAL A 245 -12.90 3.30 26.64
CA VAL A 245 -11.47 3.66 26.71
C VAL A 245 -11.22 4.59 27.89
N LEU A 246 -12.04 5.64 28.09
CA LEU A 246 -11.86 6.58 29.20
C LEU A 246 -11.95 5.91 30.56
N ILE A 247 -12.88 4.97 30.77
CA ILE A 247 -12.95 4.16 32.00
C ILE A 247 -11.64 3.41 32.22
N ARG A 248 -11.14 2.74 31.18
CA ARG A 248 -9.91 1.95 31.25
C ARG A 248 -8.66 2.78 31.51
N LEU A 249 -8.67 4.05 31.07
CA LEU A 249 -7.61 5.02 31.34
C LEU A 249 -7.74 5.71 32.70
N GLY A 250 -8.63 5.24 33.59
CA GLY A 250 -8.81 5.76 34.95
C GLY A 250 -9.86 6.87 35.09
N GLY A 251 -10.63 7.14 34.03
CA GLY A 251 -11.79 8.03 34.08
C GLY A 251 -13.05 7.32 34.58
N SER A 252 -14.15 8.07 34.62
CA SER A 252 -15.48 7.56 34.93
C SER A 252 -16.39 7.61 33.70
N ALA A 253 -17.22 6.58 33.53
CA ALA A 253 -18.22 6.54 32.47
C ALA A 253 -19.34 7.54 32.77
N GLY A 254 -19.79 8.29 31.76
CA GLY A 254 -21.02 9.07 31.89
C GLY A 254 -22.28 8.22 31.87
N LYS A 255 -22.22 7.00 31.31
CA LYS A 255 -23.35 6.06 31.12
C LYS A 255 -22.87 4.61 31.18
N ALA A 256 -23.80 3.69 31.41
CA ALA A 256 -23.53 2.25 31.28
C ALA A 256 -23.15 1.90 29.83
N LEU A 257 -22.13 1.06 29.67
CA LEU A 257 -21.66 0.63 28.35
C LEU A 257 -22.61 -0.41 27.74
N PRO A 258 -22.87 -0.36 26.43
CA PRO A 258 -23.57 -1.43 25.74
C PRO A 258 -22.82 -2.78 25.84
N PRO A 259 -23.52 -3.92 25.82
CA PRO A 259 -22.90 -5.24 25.79
C PRO A 259 -21.89 -5.38 24.64
N GLY A 260 -20.75 -6.04 24.91
CA GLY A 260 -19.72 -6.33 23.91
C GLY A 260 -18.76 -5.18 23.59
N VAL A 261 -19.06 -3.92 23.98
CA VAL A 261 -18.19 -2.77 23.68
C VAL A 261 -16.83 -2.89 24.36
N GLU A 262 -16.80 -3.36 25.60
CA GLU A 262 -15.53 -3.53 26.33
C GLU A 262 -14.64 -4.62 25.71
N ALA A 263 -15.25 -5.68 25.15
CA ALA A 263 -14.54 -6.81 24.54
C ALA A 263 -13.65 -6.36 23.36
N VAL A 264 -14.04 -5.29 22.66
CA VAL A 264 -13.23 -4.69 21.57
C VAL A 264 -11.84 -4.27 22.07
N LEU A 265 -11.73 -3.75 23.30
CA LEU A 265 -10.44 -3.34 23.90
C LEU A 265 -9.56 -4.52 24.31
N TYR A 266 -10.08 -5.75 24.21
CA TYR A 266 -9.34 -6.98 24.38
C TYR A 266 -9.11 -7.71 23.05
N GLY A 267 -9.44 -7.06 21.91
CA GLY A 267 -9.25 -7.61 20.57
C GLY A 267 -10.42 -8.48 20.08
N ASP A 268 -11.53 -8.52 20.81
CA ASP A 268 -12.70 -9.33 20.48
C ASP A 268 -13.92 -8.45 20.12
N PRO A 269 -14.10 -8.10 18.84
CA PRO A 269 -15.28 -7.38 18.39
C PRO A 269 -16.51 -8.28 18.20
N ASP A 270 -16.40 -9.60 18.38
CA ASP A 270 -17.43 -10.54 17.93
C ASP A 270 -18.68 -10.58 18.80
N GLY A 271 -18.60 -10.00 20.01
CA GLY A 271 -19.76 -9.72 20.86
C GLY A 271 -20.68 -8.59 20.36
N LEU A 272 -20.28 -7.84 19.32
CA LEU A 272 -21.10 -6.77 18.74
C LEU A 272 -22.04 -7.30 17.64
N PRO A 273 -23.17 -6.60 17.38
CA PRO A 273 -24.01 -6.85 16.21
C PRO A 273 -23.19 -6.78 14.90
N PRO A 274 -23.51 -7.57 13.85
CA PRO A 274 -22.65 -7.73 12.67
C PRO A 274 -22.11 -6.43 12.05
N GLY A 275 -22.97 -5.44 11.78
CA GLY A 275 -22.54 -4.16 11.19
C GLY A 275 -21.62 -3.33 12.10
N LEU A 276 -21.79 -3.41 13.42
CA LEU A 276 -20.94 -2.73 14.40
C LEU A 276 -19.63 -3.49 14.62
N ARG A 277 -19.71 -4.82 14.66
CA ARG A 277 -18.56 -5.72 14.74
C ARG A 277 -17.58 -5.48 13.61
N ASP A 278 -18.05 -5.36 12.38
CA ASP A 278 -17.16 -5.21 11.22
C ASP A 278 -16.48 -3.83 11.21
N THR A 279 -17.19 -2.78 11.66
CA THR A 279 -16.60 -1.46 11.91
C THR A 279 -15.56 -1.50 13.04
N ALA A 280 -15.85 -2.17 14.15
CA ALA A 280 -14.91 -2.32 15.26
C ALA A 280 -13.68 -3.14 14.85
N ALA A 281 -13.86 -4.22 14.09
CA ALA A 281 -12.79 -5.03 13.51
C ALA A 281 -11.92 -4.18 12.57
N ALA A 282 -12.52 -3.40 11.68
CA ALA A 282 -11.80 -2.54 10.76
C ALA A 282 -10.96 -1.50 11.51
N LEU A 283 -11.40 -1.01 12.66
CA LEU A 283 -10.67 -0.04 13.47
C LEU A 283 -9.57 -0.66 14.35
N SER A 284 -9.69 -1.94 14.73
CA SER A 284 -8.85 -2.54 15.78
C SER A 284 -7.97 -3.70 15.32
N GLN A 285 -8.36 -4.43 14.27
CA GLN A 285 -7.68 -5.64 13.84
C GLN A 285 -6.73 -5.34 12.68
N PRO A 286 -5.45 -5.74 12.77
CA PRO A 286 -4.52 -5.55 11.66
C PRO A 286 -4.93 -6.44 10.49
N LEU A 287 -4.57 -6.01 9.29
CA LEU A 287 -4.70 -6.87 8.13
C LEU A 287 -3.76 -8.07 8.26
N PRO A 288 -4.16 -9.24 7.73
CA PRO A 288 -3.24 -10.35 7.59
C PRO A 288 -2.08 -9.91 6.69
N VAL A 289 -0.87 -10.07 7.20
CA VAL A 289 0.34 -10.04 6.38
C VAL A 289 0.54 -11.46 5.89
N GLY A 290 0.45 -11.67 4.59
CA GLY A 290 0.75 -12.95 3.98
C GLY A 290 1.76 -12.75 2.88
N THR A 291 2.92 -13.38 3.01
CA THR A 291 3.83 -13.54 1.88
C THR A 291 3.17 -14.49 0.89
N PRO A 292 3.17 -14.17 -0.42
CA PRO A 292 2.78 -15.17 -1.41
C PRO A 292 3.64 -16.43 -1.20
N PRO A 293 3.07 -17.63 -1.31
CA PRO A 293 3.85 -18.87 -1.32
C PRO A 293 4.78 -18.89 -2.55
N GLU A 294 5.51 -19.99 -2.75
CA GLU A 294 6.24 -20.20 -4.01
C GLU A 294 5.36 -19.86 -5.21
N PRO A 295 5.87 -19.08 -6.19
CA PRO A 295 5.07 -18.59 -7.28
C PRO A 295 4.40 -19.74 -8.02
N ALA A 296 3.08 -19.62 -8.25
CA ALA A 296 2.36 -20.60 -9.05
C ALA A 296 2.97 -20.66 -10.46
N PRO A 297 2.85 -21.80 -11.18
CA PRO A 297 3.37 -21.93 -12.53
C PRO A 297 2.92 -20.77 -13.44
N GLY A 298 3.89 -20.07 -14.05
CA GLY A 298 3.63 -18.92 -14.92
C GLY A 298 3.61 -17.56 -14.22
N ILE A 299 3.76 -17.53 -12.89
CA ILE A 299 3.94 -16.32 -12.09
C ILE A 299 5.43 -16.19 -11.74
N THR A 300 5.96 -14.97 -11.83
CA THR A 300 7.28 -14.63 -11.32
C THR A 300 7.12 -13.59 -10.21
N ILE A 301 7.93 -13.70 -9.16
CA ILE A 301 7.98 -12.68 -8.10
C ILE A 301 9.15 -11.77 -8.43
N GLY A 302 8.83 -10.57 -8.92
CA GLY A 302 9.81 -9.54 -9.21
C GLY A 302 9.80 -8.43 -8.15
N PRO A 303 10.68 -7.42 -8.29
CA PRO A 303 10.74 -6.29 -7.38
C PRO A 303 9.45 -5.43 -7.35
N ALA A 304 8.66 -5.47 -8.42
CA ALA A 304 7.35 -4.81 -8.52
C ALA A 304 6.18 -5.71 -8.04
N GLY A 305 6.49 -6.84 -7.40
CA GLY A 305 5.52 -7.83 -6.97
C GLY A 305 5.34 -9.01 -7.94
N PRO A 306 4.30 -9.83 -7.72
CA PRO A 306 4.03 -10.99 -8.55
C PRO A 306 3.49 -10.57 -9.92
N ALA A 307 3.98 -11.19 -10.99
CA ALA A 307 3.59 -10.87 -12.35
C ALA A 307 3.51 -12.12 -13.25
N LEU A 308 2.71 -12.03 -14.32
CA LEU A 308 2.74 -13.01 -15.40
C LEU A 308 3.93 -12.77 -16.33
N ALA A 309 4.24 -13.78 -17.16
CA ALA A 309 5.30 -13.69 -18.17
C ALA A 309 5.14 -12.53 -19.16
N ASP A 310 3.92 -12.00 -19.36
CA ASP A 310 3.65 -10.85 -20.22
C ASP A 310 3.78 -9.49 -19.51
N GLY A 311 4.26 -9.48 -18.26
CA GLY A 311 4.42 -8.28 -17.44
C GLY A 311 3.16 -7.83 -16.70
N THR A 312 2.06 -8.58 -16.80
CA THR A 312 0.84 -8.27 -16.02
C THR A 312 1.11 -8.39 -14.53
N LEU A 313 0.92 -7.30 -13.79
CA LEU A 313 1.01 -7.29 -12.32
C LEU A 313 -0.21 -7.94 -11.66
N LEU A 314 0.08 -8.71 -10.62
CA LEU A 314 -0.89 -9.44 -9.82
C LEU A 314 -0.82 -8.99 -8.35
N THR A 315 -1.96 -9.07 -7.69
CA THR A 315 -2.13 -8.84 -6.26
C THR A 315 -2.36 -10.20 -5.61
N TRP A 316 -1.55 -10.51 -4.60
CA TRP A 316 -1.76 -11.68 -3.77
C TRP A 316 -2.85 -11.43 -2.73
N VAL A 317 -3.87 -12.28 -2.71
CA VAL A 317 -4.89 -12.33 -1.66
C VAL A 317 -4.57 -13.51 -0.74
N PRO A 318 -4.10 -13.28 0.49
CA PRO A 318 -3.62 -14.36 1.35
C PRO A 318 -4.76 -15.26 1.86
N PRO A 319 -4.48 -16.50 2.27
CA PRO A 319 -5.45 -17.30 3.02
C PRO A 319 -5.81 -16.61 4.34
N GLY A 320 -7.01 -16.87 4.84
CA GLY A 320 -7.50 -16.27 6.08
C GLY A 320 -9.02 -16.15 6.15
N THR A 321 -9.51 -15.54 7.22
CA THR A 321 -10.96 -15.31 7.41
C THR A 321 -11.32 -13.88 7.05
N TYR A 322 -12.22 -13.73 6.08
CA TYR A 322 -12.67 -12.45 5.55
C TYR A 322 -14.11 -12.15 6.00
N ARG A 323 -14.37 -10.89 6.40
CA ARG A 323 -15.69 -10.42 6.89
C ARG A 323 -16.52 -9.73 5.82
N LEU A 324 -17.11 -10.45 4.88
CA LEU A 324 -17.72 -9.91 3.65
C LEU A 324 -19.14 -9.38 3.85
N GLY A 325 -19.61 -8.60 2.87
CA GLY A 325 -20.98 -8.08 2.84
C GLY A 325 -21.16 -6.74 3.55
N THR A 326 -22.39 -6.24 3.51
CA THR A 326 -22.79 -4.99 4.15
C THR A 326 -24.26 -5.01 4.53
N PRO A 327 -24.65 -4.45 5.69
CA PRO A 327 -26.06 -4.26 6.02
C PRO A 327 -26.69 -3.08 5.24
N LEU A 328 -25.91 -2.34 4.45
CA LEU A 328 -26.29 -1.07 3.82
C LEU A 328 -26.47 -1.15 2.30
N ALA A 329 -26.87 -2.31 1.79
CA ALA A 329 -27.06 -2.51 0.35
C ALA A 329 -28.01 -1.43 -0.24
N PRO A 330 -27.54 -0.58 -1.18
CA PRO A 330 -28.39 0.40 -1.84
C PRO A 330 -29.52 -0.27 -2.63
N ARG A 331 -30.61 0.47 -2.86
CA ARG A 331 -31.69 0.00 -3.74
C ARG A 331 -31.14 -0.33 -5.13
N GLY A 332 -31.59 -1.44 -5.70
CA GLY A 332 -31.17 -1.92 -7.02
C GLY A 332 -29.86 -2.72 -7.04
N THR A 333 -29.20 -2.89 -5.89
CA THR A 333 -28.07 -3.82 -5.74
C THR A 333 -28.56 -5.22 -5.35
N VAL A 334 -27.76 -6.24 -5.66
CA VAL A 334 -27.98 -7.60 -5.17
C VAL A 334 -27.70 -7.63 -3.66
N PRO A 335 -28.60 -8.19 -2.83
CA PRO A 335 -28.36 -8.34 -1.40
C PRO A 335 -27.06 -9.11 -1.13
N ASN A 336 -26.21 -8.53 -0.28
CA ASN A 336 -24.94 -9.11 0.15
C ASN A 336 -24.83 -8.95 1.67
N PRO A 337 -25.59 -9.73 2.46
CA PRO A 337 -25.63 -9.57 3.91
C PRO A 337 -24.27 -9.89 4.54
N PRO A 338 -23.93 -9.28 5.70
CA PRO A 338 -22.67 -9.55 6.38
C PRO A 338 -22.48 -11.04 6.68
N HIS A 339 -21.34 -11.60 6.29
CA HIS A 339 -20.97 -12.99 6.50
C HIS A 339 -19.46 -13.16 6.63
N ARG A 340 -19.01 -14.37 7.00
CA ARG A 340 -17.59 -14.71 7.03
C ARG A 340 -17.30 -15.78 6.00
N LEU A 341 -16.15 -15.66 5.37
CA LEU A 341 -15.62 -16.66 4.47
C LEU A 341 -14.17 -16.93 4.83
N THR A 342 -13.86 -18.18 5.12
CA THR A 342 -12.50 -18.65 5.37
C THR A 342 -11.93 -19.19 4.07
N LEU A 343 -10.76 -18.69 3.70
CA LEU A 343 -10.01 -19.06 2.53
C LEU A 343 -8.80 -19.89 2.97
N ASP A 344 -8.82 -21.18 2.65
CA ASP A 344 -7.73 -22.10 3.03
C ASP A 344 -6.46 -21.87 2.21
N ARG A 345 -6.61 -21.36 0.98
CA ARG A 345 -5.52 -21.06 0.05
C ARG A 345 -5.74 -19.71 -0.59
N GLY A 346 -4.72 -18.86 -0.54
CA GLY A 346 -4.75 -17.59 -1.24
C GLY A 346 -4.81 -17.74 -2.75
N PHE A 347 -5.04 -16.63 -3.45
CA PHE A 347 -5.11 -16.57 -4.91
C PHE A 347 -4.49 -15.27 -5.42
N TYR A 348 -4.17 -15.23 -6.71
CA TYR A 348 -3.73 -14.00 -7.36
C TYR A 348 -4.89 -13.35 -8.10
N ILE A 349 -4.93 -12.02 -8.10
CA ILE A 349 -5.90 -11.23 -8.87
C ILE A 349 -5.16 -10.14 -9.64
N ASP A 350 -5.58 -9.88 -10.88
CA ASP A 350 -5.04 -8.82 -11.72
C ASP A 350 -5.10 -7.44 -11.03
N SER A 351 -3.96 -6.75 -10.92
CA SER A 351 -3.82 -5.53 -10.12
C SER A 351 -4.22 -4.24 -10.84
N VAL A 352 -4.22 -4.27 -12.17
CA VAL A 352 -4.24 -3.05 -12.99
C VAL A 352 -5.56 -2.93 -13.76
N PRO A 353 -6.17 -1.75 -13.78
CA PRO A 353 -7.38 -1.50 -14.57
C PRO A 353 -7.16 -1.80 -16.05
N ARG A 354 -8.02 -2.65 -16.61
CA ARG A 354 -8.03 -2.98 -18.04
C ARG A 354 -9.11 -2.21 -18.81
N PRO A 355 -8.97 -2.08 -20.14
CA PRO A 355 -10.02 -1.53 -20.98
C PRO A 355 -11.36 -2.28 -20.82
N PRO A 356 -12.50 -1.60 -20.96
CA PRO A 356 -13.80 -2.25 -20.85
C PRO A 356 -14.05 -3.24 -21.98
N LEU A 357 -14.51 -4.45 -21.65
CA LEU A 357 -14.86 -5.52 -22.59
C LEU A 357 -16.32 -5.95 -22.38
N SER A 358 -16.92 -6.54 -23.42
CA SER A 358 -18.17 -7.30 -23.25
C SER A 358 -17.90 -8.53 -22.37
N LEU A 359 -18.94 -9.08 -21.74
CA LEU A 359 -18.79 -10.25 -20.86
C LEU A 359 -18.09 -11.43 -21.56
N ALA A 360 -18.53 -11.79 -22.78
CA ALA A 360 -17.94 -12.90 -23.53
C ALA A 360 -16.44 -12.66 -23.84
N ALA A 361 -16.07 -11.42 -24.18
CA ALA A 361 -14.68 -11.04 -24.41
C ALA A 361 -13.86 -11.05 -23.10
N ALA A 362 -14.43 -10.59 -21.99
CA ALA A 362 -13.79 -10.64 -20.67
C ALA A 362 -13.53 -12.08 -20.21
N GLN A 363 -14.49 -12.99 -20.41
CA GLN A 363 -14.33 -14.42 -20.11
C GLN A 363 -13.31 -15.11 -21.03
N ALA A 364 -13.24 -14.74 -22.31
CA ALA A 364 -12.22 -15.24 -23.22
C ALA A 364 -10.83 -14.74 -22.82
N GLU A 365 -10.71 -13.47 -22.45
CA GLU A 365 -9.46 -12.85 -22.02
C GLU A 365 -8.93 -13.45 -20.71
N ALA A 366 -9.79 -13.65 -19.71
CA ALA A 366 -9.42 -14.29 -18.44
C ALA A 366 -8.87 -15.71 -18.69
N ARG A 367 -9.55 -16.51 -19.52
CA ARG A 367 -9.12 -17.87 -19.88
C ARG A 367 -7.79 -17.88 -20.63
N ARG A 368 -7.59 -16.94 -21.57
CA ARG A 368 -6.34 -16.79 -22.32
C ARG A 368 -5.14 -16.54 -21.40
N ARG A 369 -5.37 -15.89 -20.25
CA ARG A 369 -4.36 -15.61 -19.22
C ARG A 369 -4.21 -16.74 -18.19
N GLY A 370 -4.90 -17.86 -18.37
CA GLY A 370 -4.85 -19.01 -17.46
C GLY A 370 -5.74 -18.86 -16.22
N GLY A 371 -6.65 -17.89 -16.20
CA GLY A 371 -7.53 -17.60 -15.06
C GLY A 371 -9.01 -17.63 -15.41
N SER A 372 -9.81 -17.11 -14.49
CA SER A 372 -11.25 -16.87 -14.66
C SER A 372 -11.63 -15.46 -14.21
N LEU A 373 -12.85 -15.02 -14.52
CA LEU A 373 -13.40 -13.86 -13.79
C LEU A 373 -13.48 -14.20 -12.29
N PRO A 374 -13.29 -13.23 -11.38
CA PRO A 374 -13.45 -13.47 -9.95
C PRO A 374 -14.90 -13.77 -9.61
N THR A 375 -15.09 -14.60 -8.61
CA THR A 375 -16.37 -14.65 -7.90
C THR A 375 -16.59 -13.33 -7.17
N PRO A 376 -17.85 -12.96 -6.87
CA PRO A 376 -18.13 -11.73 -6.13
C PRO A 376 -17.38 -11.62 -4.79
N ASP A 377 -17.24 -12.75 -4.07
CA ASP A 377 -16.55 -12.78 -2.80
C ASP A 377 -15.03 -12.65 -2.96
N ARG A 378 -14.42 -13.32 -3.95
CA ARG A 378 -12.98 -13.18 -4.24
C ARG A 378 -12.62 -11.73 -4.60
N TRP A 379 -13.45 -11.09 -5.41
CA TRP A 379 -13.25 -9.68 -5.76
C TRP A 379 -13.33 -8.78 -4.52
N GLU A 380 -14.33 -9.01 -3.68
CA GLU A 380 -14.53 -8.22 -2.48
C GLU A 380 -13.38 -8.42 -1.46
N MET A 381 -12.87 -9.66 -1.30
CA MET A 381 -11.67 -9.94 -0.50
C MET A 381 -10.46 -9.13 -0.97
N ALA A 382 -10.21 -9.11 -2.28
CA ALA A 382 -9.12 -8.33 -2.87
C ALA A 382 -9.30 -6.82 -2.65
N ALA A 383 -10.52 -6.34 -2.82
CA ALA A 383 -10.85 -4.92 -2.78
C ALA A 383 -10.75 -4.31 -1.37
N ARG A 384 -11.04 -5.08 -0.31
CA ARG A 384 -11.15 -4.54 1.05
C ARG A 384 -10.35 -5.27 2.13
N GLY A 385 -9.74 -6.42 1.80
CA GLY A 385 -9.01 -7.23 2.78
C GLY A 385 -9.92 -7.90 3.82
N ALA A 386 -9.30 -8.44 4.87
CA ALA A 386 -9.98 -9.28 5.86
C ALA A 386 -10.70 -8.51 6.98
N ASP A 387 -10.38 -7.23 7.17
CA ASP A 387 -10.69 -6.48 8.40
C ASP A 387 -12.11 -5.91 8.48
N GLY A 388 -12.97 -6.09 7.46
CA GLY A 388 -14.35 -5.62 7.54
C GLY A 388 -14.58 -4.18 7.06
N ARG A 389 -13.55 -3.50 6.54
CA ARG A 389 -13.66 -2.10 6.11
C ARG A 389 -14.74 -1.89 5.03
N ARG A 390 -15.35 -0.69 5.05
CA ARG A 390 -16.43 -0.30 4.13
C ARG A 390 -15.95 0.07 2.73
N TYR A 391 -14.85 0.81 2.64
CA TYR A 391 -14.26 1.27 1.38
C TYR A 391 -12.88 0.62 1.19
N PRO A 392 -12.34 0.53 -0.04
CA PRO A 392 -10.99 0.01 -0.27
C PRO A 392 -9.95 0.71 0.60
N TRP A 393 -10.06 2.02 0.77
CA TRP A 393 -9.13 2.81 1.54
C TRP A 393 -9.36 2.80 3.06
N GLY A 394 -10.51 2.34 3.56
CA GLY A 394 -10.83 2.34 5.00
C GLY A 394 -12.32 2.56 5.31
N MET A 395 -12.60 3.09 6.50
CA MET A 395 -13.95 3.44 6.97
C MET A 395 -14.32 4.90 6.66
N ASN A 396 -13.35 5.80 6.56
CA ASN A 396 -13.60 7.20 6.27
C ASN A 396 -13.92 7.43 4.78
N ALA A 397 -15.10 7.97 4.46
CA ALA A 397 -15.51 8.25 3.07
C ALA A 397 -14.75 9.43 2.42
N GLY A 398 -14.15 10.33 3.23
CA GLY A 398 -13.65 11.63 2.77
C GLY A 398 -12.32 11.62 2.01
N THR A 399 -11.65 10.47 1.86
CA THR A 399 -10.32 10.42 1.23
C THR A 399 -10.18 9.19 0.32
N PRO A 400 -10.86 9.20 -0.84
CA PRO A 400 -10.76 8.10 -1.79
C PRO A 400 -9.31 7.97 -2.29
N THR A 401 -8.63 6.91 -1.87
CA THR A 401 -7.45 6.40 -2.58
C THR A 401 -7.92 5.34 -3.55
N ASP A 402 -7.27 5.25 -4.70
CA ASP A 402 -7.66 4.25 -5.70
C ASP A 402 -7.01 2.89 -5.45
N LEU A 403 -6.47 2.66 -4.24
CA LEU A 403 -5.73 1.46 -3.86
C LEU A 403 -6.39 0.77 -2.66
N SER A 404 -6.66 -0.52 -2.81
CA SER A 404 -7.06 -1.41 -1.73
C SER A 404 -5.93 -1.64 -0.71
N PRO A 405 -6.23 -2.20 0.48
CA PRO A 405 -5.21 -2.68 1.40
C PRO A 405 -4.27 -3.75 0.85
N LEU A 406 -4.60 -4.38 -0.27
CA LEU A 406 -3.78 -5.43 -0.89
C LEU A 406 -3.10 -4.93 -2.17
N GLY A 407 -3.20 -3.63 -2.48
CA GLY A 407 -2.55 -3.02 -3.64
C GLY A 407 -3.36 -3.07 -4.94
N LEU A 408 -4.54 -3.69 -4.95
CA LEU A 408 -5.47 -3.64 -6.09
C LEU A 408 -5.90 -2.20 -6.39
N ALA A 409 -5.72 -1.76 -7.64
CA ALA A 409 -5.95 -0.39 -8.08
C ALA A 409 -7.23 -0.21 -8.91
N GLY A 410 -7.71 1.03 -9.02
CA GLY A 410 -8.79 1.40 -9.93
C GLY A 410 -10.20 1.11 -9.43
N LEU A 411 -10.35 0.55 -8.24
CA LEU A 411 -11.61 -0.03 -7.74
C LEU A 411 -12.81 0.91 -7.76
N THR A 412 -12.56 2.22 -7.67
CA THR A 412 -13.65 3.22 -7.53
C THR A 412 -13.73 4.20 -8.69
N ARG A 413 -12.84 4.05 -9.69
CA ARG A 413 -12.81 4.91 -10.87
C ARG A 413 -13.25 4.15 -12.11
N GLY A 414 -13.90 4.86 -13.03
CA GLY A 414 -14.30 4.31 -14.33
C GLY A 414 -15.49 3.33 -14.24
N PRO A 415 -15.65 2.46 -15.26
CA PRO A 415 -16.70 1.46 -15.26
C PRO A 415 -16.37 0.37 -14.23
N GLY A 416 -17.42 -0.23 -13.66
CA GLY A 416 -17.26 -1.39 -12.79
C GLY A 416 -16.63 -2.58 -13.52
N GLU A 417 -16.38 -3.64 -12.76
CA GLU A 417 -15.70 -4.86 -13.18
C GLU A 417 -16.66 -6.05 -13.26
N TRP A 418 -16.44 -6.92 -14.25
CA TRP A 418 -17.21 -8.15 -14.41
C TRP A 418 -16.90 -9.17 -13.31
N LEU A 419 -17.94 -9.73 -12.71
CA LEU A 419 -17.88 -10.79 -11.72
C LEU A 419 -18.69 -12.01 -12.19
N ASP A 420 -18.19 -13.20 -11.92
CA ASP A 420 -18.84 -14.47 -12.26
C ASP A 420 -19.31 -15.19 -10.99
N PRO A 421 -20.60 -15.09 -10.63
CA PRO A 421 -21.16 -15.80 -9.49
C PRO A 421 -21.34 -17.31 -9.71
N GLY A 422 -21.07 -17.82 -10.91
CA GLY A 422 -21.27 -19.23 -11.27
C GLY A 422 -22.36 -19.44 -12.34
N PRO A 423 -22.53 -20.69 -12.81
CA PRO A 423 -23.29 -21.01 -14.02
C PRO A 423 -24.79 -20.69 -13.94
N ASP A 424 -25.37 -20.71 -12.74
CA ASP A 424 -26.82 -20.54 -12.53
C ASP A 424 -27.21 -19.11 -12.11
N ALA A 425 -26.26 -18.18 -12.12
CA ALA A 425 -26.48 -16.82 -11.65
C ALA A 425 -26.12 -15.77 -12.72
N LEU A 426 -26.87 -14.67 -12.72
CA LEU A 426 -26.58 -13.55 -13.61
C LEU A 426 -25.23 -12.90 -13.24
N PRO A 427 -24.36 -12.60 -14.21
CA PRO A 427 -23.12 -11.88 -13.98
C PRO A 427 -23.36 -10.57 -13.23
N LEU A 428 -22.46 -10.26 -12.30
CA LEU A 428 -22.54 -9.06 -11.48
C LEU A 428 -21.47 -8.06 -11.89
N ILE A 429 -21.70 -6.80 -11.54
CA ILE A 429 -20.76 -5.70 -11.68
C ILE A 429 -20.46 -5.14 -10.29
N ALA A 430 -19.19 -4.96 -9.97
CA ALA A 430 -18.76 -4.27 -8.74
C ALA A 430 -17.74 -3.16 -9.03
N GLY A 431 -17.60 -2.24 -8.07
CA GLY A 431 -16.69 -1.11 -8.20
C GLY A 431 -17.13 -0.04 -9.20
N GLY A 432 -16.16 0.78 -9.60
CA GLY A 432 -16.36 1.94 -10.46
C GLY A 432 -17.02 3.12 -9.74
N ALA A 433 -17.18 4.23 -10.47
CA ALA A 433 -17.66 5.50 -9.90
C ALA A 433 -19.11 5.41 -9.35
N ALA A 434 -19.90 4.46 -9.84
CA ALA A 434 -21.27 4.25 -9.40
C ALA A 434 -21.38 3.45 -8.09
N SER A 435 -20.33 2.73 -7.68
CA SER A 435 -20.38 1.81 -6.54
C SER A 435 -19.02 1.74 -5.83
N PRO A 436 -18.63 2.79 -5.07
CA PRO A 436 -17.34 2.82 -4.39
C PRO A 436 -17.24 1.88 -3.18
N VAL A 437 -18.35 1.29 -2.73
CA VAL A 437 -18.40 0.32 -1.65
C VAL A 437 -18.28 -1.09 -2.25
N PRO A 438 -17.20 -1.84 -1.97
CA PRO A 438 -16.96 -3.12 -2.64
C PRO A 438 -18.05 -4.18 -2.44
N ALA A 439 -18.74 -4.12 -1.31
CA ALA A 439 -19.85 -5.03 -1.02
C ALA A 439 -21.11 -4.79 -1.88
N ASN A 440 -21.21 -3.64 -2.55
CA ASN A 440 -22.34 -3.29 -3.40
C ASN A 440 -22.15 -3.86 -4.81
N ARG A 441 -23.05 -4.77 -5.20
CA ARG A 441 -23.00 -5.50 -6.47
C ARG A 441 -24.24 -5.19 -7.29
N LEU A 442 -24.07 -4.87 -8.57
CA LEU A 442 -25.18 -4.62 -9.49
C LEU A 442 -25.40 -5.83 -10.39
N PRO A 443 -26.64 -6.26 -10.64
CA PRO A 443 -26.92 -7.20 -11.73
C PRO A 443 -26.46 -6.58 -13.05
N SER A 444 -25.79 -7.35 -13.90
CA SER A 444 -25.34 -6.87 -15.22
C SER A 444 -26.46 -6.28 -16.07
N LEU A 445 -27.67 -6.84 -15.99
CA LEU A 445 -28.87 -6.33 -16.68
C LEU A 445 -29.33 -4.95 -16.19
N ALA A 446 -28.98 -4.57 -14.97
CA ALA A 446 -29.28 -3.24 -14.42
C ALA A 446 -28.23 -2.19 -14.82
N SER A 447 -27.11 -2.61 -15.40
CA SER A 447 -26.09 -1.70 -15.91
C SER A 447 -26.52 -1.02 -17.20
N LYS A 448 -26.31 0.30 -17.28
CA LYS A 448 -26.49 1.06 -18.53
C LYS A 448 -25.38 0.78 -19.55
N SER A 449 -24.22 0.28 -19.09
CA SER A 449 -23.11 -0.10 -19.96
C SER A 449 -23.16 -1.59 -20.28
N ARG A 450 -22.78 -1.95 -21.51
CA ARG A 450 -22.56 -3.35 -21.93
C ARG A 450 -21.09 -3.77 -21.86
N SER A 451 -20.20 -2.84 -21.55
CA SER A 451 -18.77 -3.06 -21.43
C SER A 451 -18.28 -2.63 -20.06
N HIS A 452 -17.53 -3.52 -19.42
CA HIS A 452 -16.99 -3.35 -18.07
C HIS A 452 -15.56 -3.85 -18.04
N ARG A 453 -14.76 -3.38 -17.08
CA ARG A 453 -13.35 -3.78 -17.02
C ARG A 453 -13.27 -5.27 -16.76
N VAL A 454 -12.28 -5.90 -17.40
CA VAL A 454 -11.90 -7.27 -17.09
C VAL A 454 -10.90 -7.24 -15.94
N ILE A 455 -11.14 -8.11 -14.97
CA ILE A 455 -10.24 -8.49 -13.90
C ILE A 455 -10.29 -10.02 -13.85
N PHE A 456 -9.18 -10.67 -13.54
CA PHE A 456 -9.13 -12.12 -13.51
C PHE A 456 -8.38 -12.63 -12.29
N VAL A 457 -8.68 -13.86 -11.90
CA VAL A 457 -8.05 -14.57 -10.80
C VAL A 457 -7.34 -15.82 -11.29
N ILE A 458 -6.23 -16.15 -10.64
CA ILE A 458 -5.43 -17.37 -10.85
C ILE A 458 -5.32 -18.13 -9.53
#